data_AF-A0A2G5TQB9-F1
#
_entry.id   AF-A0A2G5TQB9-F1
#
_cell.length_a   1.000
_cell.length_b   1.000
_cell.length_c   1.000
_cell.angle_alpha   90.00
_cell.angle_beta   90.00
_cell.angle_gamma   90.00
#
_symmetry.space_group_name_H-M   'P 1'
#
loop_
_entity.id
_entity.type
_entity.pdbx_description
1 polymer ?
#
loop_
_entity_poly.entity_id
_entity_poly.type
_entity_poly.pdbx_seq_one_letter_code
_entity_poly.pdbx_strand_id
1 'polypeptide(L)'
;MYSFLVSAVRAQNGTDFPSETLPLIFLTFESVLFFITDILFIFLIAYRKWKKTEDATNFQYHSPIFNQLFYCSAACLVFNNFLFLGAFITDFDSTDTFIIGATLLFILIETYTASLIGVFFASISIFSFLAVIQRIVILYLPSYKCFVMGFVQ
;
A
#
# COMPACT_ATOMS: atom_id res chain seq x y z
N MET A 1 3.50 -0.61 13.31
CA MET A 1 2.34 -0.24 14.12
C MET A 1 1.45 -1.42 14.46
N TYR A 2 1.01 -2.24 13.50
CA TYR A 2 0.14 -3.40 13.72
C TYR A 2 0.67 -4.38 14.77
N SER A 3 1.94 -4.82 14.70
CA SER A 3 2.46 -5.83 15.64
C SER A 3 2.52 -5.29 17.08
N PHE A 4 2.84 -4.01 17.23
CA PHE A 4 2.86 -3.32 18.52
C PHE A 4 1.45 -3.10 19.08
N LEU A 5 0.50 -2.67 18.23
CA LEU A 5 -0.89 -2.43 18.63
C LEU A 5 -1.61 -3.73 18.98
N VAL A 6 -1.47 -4.78 18.17
CA VAL A 6 -2.07 -6.10 18.44
C VAL A 6 -1.51 -6.68 19.74
N SER A 7 -0.21 -6.52 19.98
CA SER A 7 0.41 -7.03 21.20
C SER A 7 0.08 -6.21 22.43
N ALA A 8 -0.04 -4.88 22.30
CA ALA A 8 -0.54 -4.02 23.37
C ALA A 8 -1.99 -4.40 23.75
N VAL A 9 -2.85 -4.69 22.77
CA VAL A 9 -4.21 -5.18 23.00
C VAL A 9 -4.22 -6.57 23.66
N ARG A 10 -3.34 -7.50 23.25
CA ARG A 10 -3.24 -8.85 23.87
C ARG A 10 -2.72 -8.80 25.30
N ALA A 11 -1.64 -8.06 25.55
CA ALA A 11 -1.07 -7.90 26.89
C ALA A 11 -2.06 -7.27 27.88
N GLN A 12 -2.95 -6.40 27.38
CA GLN A 12 -3.95 -5.71 28.20
C GLN A 12 -5.22 -6.53 28.44
N ASN A 13 -5.59 -7.48 27.57
CA ASN A 13 -6.66 -8.45 27.84
C ASN A 13 -6.36 -9.34 29.07
N GLY A 14 -5.13 -9.35 29.59
CA GLY A 14 -4.76 -10.03 30.84
C GLY A 14 -4.90 -9.18 32.11
N THR A 15 -5.24 -7.88 32.03
CA THR A 15 -5.28 -6.96 33.18
C THR A 15 -6.54 -6.08 33.17
N ASP A 16 -7.42 -6.25 34.17
CA ASP A 16 -8.71 -5.54 34.36
C ASP A 16 -8.56 -4.03 34.68
N PHE A 17 -8.00 -3.19 33.79
CA PHE A 17 -7.89 -1.73 34.00
C PHE A 17 -8.59 -0.89 32.90
N PRO A 18 -9.25 0.22 33.26
CA PRO A 18 -10.15 1.01 32.41
C PRO A 18 -9.44 1.94 31.39
N SER A 19 -8.20 1.64 30.99
CA SER A 19 -7.48 2.34 29.90
C SER A 19 -7.83 1.77 28.52
N GLU A 20 -9.06 1.26 28.40
CA GLU A 20 -9.54 0.26 27.43
C GLU A 20 -9.70 0.76 25.99
N THR A 21 -9.81 2.08 25.78
CA THR A 21 -10.35 2.61 24.52
C THR A 21 -9.29 2.99 23.50
N LEU A 22 -8.16 3.56 23.90
CA LEU A 22 -7.21 4.15 22.94
C LEU A 22 -6.55 3.13 22.00
N PRO A 23 -5.83 2.09 22.47
CA PRO A 23 -5.14 1.16 21.57
C PRO A 23 -6.12 0.37 20.70
N LEU A 24 -7.29 0.03 21.22
CA LEU A 24 -8.37 -0.63 20.49
C LEU A 24 -8.93 0.26 19.37
N ILE A 25 -9.21 1.54 19.65
CA ILE A 25 -9.68 2.52 18.67
C ILE A 25 -8.64 2.69 17.56
N PHE A 26 -7.36 2.84 17.91
CA PHE A 26 -6.28 2.98 16.93
C PHE A 26 -6.15 1.73 16.04
N LEU A 27 -6.18 0.53 16.63
CA LEU A 27 -6.14 -0.73 15.87
C LEU A 27 -7.35 -0.85 14.93
N THR A 28 -8.54 -0.50 15.42
CA THR A 28 -9.78 -0.54 14.63
C THR A 28 -9.71 0.44 13.46
N PHE A 29 -9.23 1.67 13.71
CA PHE A 29 -9.09 2.69 12.69
C PHE A 29 -8.06 2.30 11.61
N GLU A 30 -6.88 1.80 12.00
CA GLU A 30 -5.89 1.30 11.04
C GLU A 30 -6.43 0.12 10.23
N SER A 31 -7.14 -0.81 10.87
CA SER A 31 -7.75 -1.96 10.19
C SER A 31 -8.80 -1.51 9.17
N VAL A 32 -9.63 -0.51 9.50
CA VAL A 32 -10.61 0.04 8.56
C VAL A 32 -9.93 0.73 7.38
N LEU A 33 -8.90 1.54 7.63
CA LEU A 33 -8.12 2.17 6.56
C LEU A 33 -7.47 1.14 5.64
N PHE A 34 -6.93 0.06 6.21
CA PHE A 34 -6.39 -1.07 5.48
C PHE A 34 -7.41 -1.69 4.51
N PHE A 35 -8.61 -2.00 4.99
CA PHE A 35 -9.68 -2.53 4.13
C PHE A 35 -10.11 -1.54 3.05
N ILE A 36 -10.18 -0.24 3.36
CA ILE A 36 -10.50 0.79 2.37
C ILE A 36 -9.43 0.81 1.27
N THR A 37 -8.14 0.75 1.63
CA THR A 37 -7.05 0.73 0.63
C THR A 37 -7.10 -0.50 -0.27
N ASP A 38 -7.41 -1.67 0.28
CA ASP A 38 -7.59 -2.91 -0.49
C ASP A 38 -8.77 -2.82 -1.46
N ILE A 39 -9.92 -2.31 -1.00
CA ILE A 39 -11.11 -2.12 -1.83
C ILE A 39 -10.82 -1.12 -2.97
N LEU A 40 -10.17 0.01 -2.67
CA LEU A 40 -9.79 1.01 -3.68
C LEU A 40 -8.85 0.40 -4.72
N PHE A 41 -7.91 -0.45 -4.31
CA PHE A 41 -7.01 -1.13 -5.22
C PHE A 41 -7.73 -2.16 -6.11
N ILE A 42 -8.71 -2.90 -5.55
CA ILE A 42 -9.59 -3.78 -6.33
C ILE A 42 -10.38 -2.99 -7.37
N PHE A 43 -10.95 -1.83 -7.01
CA PHE A 43 -11.61 -0.94 -7.97
C PHE A 43 -10.65 -0.47 -9.06
N LEU A 44 -9.39 -0.20 -8.72
CA LEU A 44 -8.37 0.21 -9.69
C LEU A 44 -8.00 -0.92 -10.66
N ILE A 45 -7.95 -2.18 -10.19
CA ILE A 45 -7.81 -3.38 -11.04
C ILE A 45 -9.03 -3.53 -11.95
N ALA A 46 -10.25 -3.40 -11.40
CA ALA A 46 -11.49 -3.52 -12.15
C ALA A 46 -11.58 -2.45 -13.25
N TYR A 47 -11.28 -1.19 -12.91
CA TYR A 47 -11.17 -0.07 -13.85
C TYR A 47 -10.17 -0.37 -14.97
N ARG A 48 -8.98 -0.88 -14.63
CA ARG A 48 -7.96 -1.26 -15.62
C ARG A 48 -8.45 -2.37 -16.55
N LYS A 49 -9.13 -3.40 -16.02
CA LYS A 49 -9.68 -4.50 -16.82
C LYS A 49 -10.82 -4.05 -17.75
N TRP A 50 -11.75 -3.24 -17.23
CA TRP A 50 -12.85 -2.71 -18.04
C TRP A 50 -12.34 -1.82 -19.17
N LYS A 51 -11.42 -0.91 -18.89
CA LYS A 51 -10.84 -0.05 -19.92
C LYS A 51 -10.06 -0.82 -20.99
N LYS A 52 -9.32 -1.86 -20.59
CA LYS A 52 -8.63 -2.75 -21.54
C LYS A 52 -9.60 -3.53 -22.46
N THR A 53 -10.86 -3.67 -22.05
CA THR A 53 -11.90 -4.37 -22.84
C THR A 53 -12.58 -3.44 -23.85
N GLU A 54 -12.70 -2.14 -23.55
CA GLU A 54 -13.22 -1.13 -24.48
C GLU A 54 -12.19 -0.65 -25.51
N ASP A 55 -10.90 -0.59 -25.14
CA ASP A 55 -9.83 0.00 -25.95
C ASP A 55 -9.13 -0.99 -26.93
N ALA A 56 -9.81 -2.05 -27.38
CA ALA A 56 -9.25 -2.99 -28.37
C ALA A 56 -8.98 -2.36 -29.76
N THR A 57 -9.44 -1.13 -30.01
CA THR A 57 -9.32 -0.48 -31.32
C THR A 57 -8.48 0.80 -31.37
N ASN A 58 -8.14 1.51 -30.28
CA ASN A 58 -7.45 2.81 -30.44
C ASN A 58 -6.52 3.37 -29.34
N PHE A 59 -6.16 2.66 -28.26
CA PHE A 59 -5.26 3.26 -27.25
C PHE A 59 -4.19 2.30 -26.70
N GLN A 60 -3.14 2.05 -27.49
CA GLN A 60 -1.82 1.60 -26.99
C GLN A 60 -1.08 2.66 -26.14
N TYR A 61 -1.74 3.78 -25.82
CA TYR A 61 -1.16 5.00 -25.28
C TYR A 61 -1.53 5.25 -23.79
N HIS A 62 -1.99 4.23 -23.06
CA HIS A 62 -2.13 4.34 -21.60
C HIS A 62 -0.76 4.15 -20.93
N SER A 63 -0.03 5.28 -20.93
CA SER A 63 1.28 5.62 -20.40
C SER A 63 2.06 4.56 -19.59
N PRO A 64 3.37 4.38 -19.88
CA PRO A 64 4.29 3.58 -19.05
C PRO A 64 4.33 4.03 -17.58
N ILE A 65 4.08 5.32 -17.29
CA ILE A 65 4.13 5.86 -15.92
C ILE A 65 2.90 5.44 -15.11
N PHE A 66 1.71 5.39 -15.71
CA PHE A 66 0.53 4.87 -15.00
C PHE A 66 0.69 3.39 -14.65
N ASN A 67 1.35 2.62 -15.53
CA ASN A 67 1.69 1.23 -15.26
C ASN A 67 2.74 1.09 -14.14
N GLN A 68 3.76 1.96 -14.10
CA GLN A 68 4.74 2.01 -13.01
C GLN A 68 4.10 2.38 -11.67
N LEU A 69 3.22 3.39 -11.65
CA LEU A 69 2.45 3.77 -10.47
C LEU A 69 1.60 2.60 -9.97
N PHE A 70 0.95 1.88 -10.88
CA PHE A 70 0.18 0.68 -10.56
C PHE A 70 1.03 -0.39 -9.88
N TYR A 71 2.19 -0.73 -10.45
CA TYR A 71 3.08 -1.74 -9.86
C TYR A 71 3.65 -1.31 -8.51
N CYS A 72 4.02 -0.03 -8.36
CA CYS A 72 4.48 0.51 -7.08
C CYS A 72 3.38 0.41 -6.02
N SER A 73 2.15 0.84 -6.34
CA SER A 73 1.00 0.71 -5.45
C SER A 73 0.67 -0.76 -5.13
N ALA A 74 0.75 -1.66 -6.10
CA ALA A 74 0.53 -3.10 -5.91
C ALA A 74 1.56 -3.70 -4.94
N ALA A 75 2.84 -3.36 -5.13
CA ALA A 75 3.91 -3.83 -4.27
C ALA A 75 3.75 -3.31 -2.83
N CYS A 76 3.41 -2.03 -2.66
CA CYS A 76 3.10 -1.47 -1.34
C CYS A 76 1.95 -2.21 -0.65
N LEU A 77 0.89 -2.51 -1.39
CA LEU A 77 -0.29 -3.16 -0.86
C LEU A 77 -0.02 -4.62 -0.46
N VAL A 78 0.65 -5.40 -1.31
CA VAL A 78 1.07 -6.77 -0.98
C VAL A 78 1.96 -6.79 0.26
N PHE A 79 2.90 -5.86 0.34
CA PHE A 79 3.82 -5.76 1.46
C PHE A 79 3.10 -5.34 2.76
N ASN A 80 2.15 -4.40 2.69
CA ASN A 80 1.31 -4.02 3.81
C ASN A 80 0.43 -5.18 4.30
N ASN A 81 -0.14 -5.97 3.37
CA ASN A 81 -0.94 -7.15 3.70
C ASN A 81 -0.10 -8.24 4.37
N PHE A 82 1.16 -8.41 3.95
CA PHE A 82 2.10 -9.32 4.59
C PHE A 82 2.42 -8.91 6.04
N LEU A 83 2.64 -7.60 6.28
CA LEU A 83 2.88 -7.09 7.63
C LEU A 83 1.64 -7.22 8.53
N PHE A 84 0.46 -6.94 7.99
CA PHE A 84 -0.81 -7.12 8.71
C PHE A 84 -1.03 -8.59 9.11
N LEU A 85 -0.75 -9.54 8.22
CA LEU A 85 -0.79 -10.98 8.54
C LEU A 85 0.25 -11.36 9.60
N GLY A 86 1.47 -10.82 9.49
CA GLY A 86 2.54 -11.03 10.46
C GLY A 86 2.18 -10.60 11.88
N ALA A 87 1.39 -9.53 12.01
CA ALA A 87 0.91 -9.03 13.31
C ALA A 87 -0.02 -10.02 14.05
N PHE A 88 -0.63 -10.98 13.36
CA PHE A 88 -1.39 -12.05 14.03
C PHE A 88 -0.49 -13.15 14.61
N ILE A 89 0.69 -13.35 14.01
CA ILE A 89 1.66 -14.37 14.41
C ILE A 89 2.53 -13.87 15.57
N THR A 90 2.76 -12.55 15.67
CA THR A 90 3.51 -11.95 16.77
C THR A 90 2.86 -12.22 18.12
N ASP A 91 3.66 -12.72 19.06
CA ASP A 91 3.27 -12.98 20.44
C ASP A 91 4.47 -12.80 21.38
N PHE A 92 4.40 -11.75 22.21
CA PHE A 92 5.46 -11.37 23.14
C PHE A 92 5.49 -12.20 24.42
N ASP A 93 4.41 -12.90 24.75
CA ASP A 93 4.30 -13.70 25.96
C ASP A 93 4.61 -15.18 25.71
N SER A 94 4.94 -15.51 24.45
CA SER A 94 5.37 -16.85 24.06
C SER A 94 6.72 -17.19 24.70
N THR A 95 6.86 -18.42 25.18
CA THR A 95 8.15 -18.97 25.66
C THR A 95 8.92 -19.69 24.53
N ASP A 96 8.30 -19.82 23.36
CA ASP A 96 8.92 -20.44 22.19
C ASP A 96 9.87 -19.44 21.51
N THR A 97 11.16 -19.79 21.53
CA THR A 97 12.23 -19.04 20.87
C THR A 97 11.96 -18.74 19.40
N PHE A 98 11.24 -19.60 18.68
CA PHE A 98 10.88 -19.38 17.28
C PHE A 98 9.86 -18.23 17.14
N ILE A 99 8.84 -18.21 18.00
CA ILE A 99 7.78 -17.18 17.97
C ILE A 99 8.34 -15.83 18.42
N ILE A 100 9.21 -15.81 19.44
CA ILE A 100 9.92 -14.59 19.86
C ILE A 100 10.80 -14.06 18.73
N GLY A 101 11.56 -14.94 18.06
CA GLY A 101 12.41 -14.57 16.92
C GLY A 101 11.61 -14.00 15.75
N ALA A 102 10.49 -14.64 15.39
CA ALA A 102 9.58 -14.15 14.37
C ALA A 102 8.98 -12.79 14.76
N THR A 103 8.58 -12.62 16.03
CA THR A 103 8.02 -11.38 16.57
C THR A 103 8.99 -10.22 16.43
N LEU A 104 10.24 -10.39 16.85
CA LEU A 104 11.30 -9.38 16.71
C LEU A 104 11.58 -9.02 15.24
N LEU A 105 11.58 -10.02 14.36
CA LEU A 105 11.79 -9.83 12.93
C LEU A 105 10.65 -8.98 12.33
N PHE A 106 9.38 -9.31 12.63
CA PHE A 106 8.24 -8.53 12.14
C PHE A 106 8.25 -7.09 12.64
N ILE A 107 8.60 -6.87 13.91
CA ILE A 107 8.76 -5.51 14.46
C ILE A 107 9.84 -4.75 13.73
N LEU A 108 11.00 -5.36 13.49
CA LEU A 108 12.12 -4.71 12.80
C LEU A 108 11.74 -4.33 11.37
N ILE A 109 11.10 -5.24 10.61
CA ILE A 109 10.61 -4.93 9.27
C ILE A 109 9.57 -3.82 9.33
N GLU A 110 8.66 -3.86 10.30
CA GLU A 110 7.60 -2.88 10.44
C GLU A 110 8.12 -1.48 10.78
N THR A 111 9.09 -1.36 11.69
CA THR A 111 9.75 -0.08 12.02
C THR A 111 10.50 0.47 10.80
N TYR A 112 11.20 -0.40 10.07
CA TYR A 112 11.88 0.00 8.83
C TYR A 112 10.87 0.51 7.79
N THR A 113 9.75 -0.18 7.64
CA THR A 113 8.67 0.18 6.70
C THR A 113 8.01 1.50 7.07
N ALA A 114 7.79 1.75 8.37
CA ALA A 114 7.24 3.02 8.85
C ALA A 114 8.15 4.20 8.48
N SER A 115 9.48 4.01 8.48
CA SER A 115 10.41 5.06 8.03
C SER A 115 10.36 5.29 6.50
N LEU A 116 10.03 4.24 5.73
CA LEU A 116 9.88 4.30 4.28
C LEU A 116 8.51 4.80 3.81
N ILE A 117 7.51 4.93 4.69
CA ILE A 117 6.16 5.38 4.34
C ILE A 117 6.17 6.75 3.64
N GLY A 118 7.04 7.66 4.09
CA GLY A 118 7.23 8.97 3.46
C GLY A 118 7.78 8.86 2.03
N VAL A 119 8.69 7.90 1.79
CA VAL A 119 9.25 7.63 0.46
C VAL A 119 8.19 7.07 -0.48
N PHE A 120 7.33 6.16 0.00
CA PHE A 120 6.21 5.64 -0.78
C PHE A 120 5.19 6.72 -1.11
N PHE A 121 4.83 7.56 -0.15
CA PHE A 121 3.92 8.68 -0.38
C PHE A 121 4.48 9.70 -1.39
N ALA A 122 5.76 10.05 -1.26
CA ALA A 122 6.44 10.93 -2.20
C ALA A 122 6.49 10.32 -3.62
N SER A 123 6.79 9.03 -3.72
CA SER A 123 6.82 8.30 -5.00
C SER A 123 5.45 8.30 -5.67
N ILE A 124 4.40 7.95 -4.93
CA ILE A 124 3.02 7.96 -5.44
C ILE A 124 2.60 9.37 -5.89
N SER A 125 2.97 10.40 -5.13
CA SER A 125 2.65 11.79 -5.45
C SER A 125 3.34 12.26 -6.74
N ILE A 126 4.65 11.98 -6.87
CA ILE A 126 5.43 12.33 -8.07
C ILE A 126 4.91 11.57 -9.30
N PHE A 127 4.65 10.27 -9.18
CA PHE A 127 4.12 9.47 -10.28
C PHE A 127 2.69 9.87 -10.68
N SER A 128 1.84 10.24 -9.71
CA SER A 128 0.50 10.76 -10.00
C SER A 128 0.56 12.11 -10.72
N PHE A 129 1.46 13.00 -10.27
CA PHE A 129 1.70 14.28 -10.93
C PHE A 129 2.20 14.09 -12.37
N LEU A 130 3.17 13.19 -12.58
CA LEU A 130 3.65 12.82 -13.90
C LEU A 130 2.52 12.26 -14.76
N ALA A 131 1.69 11.35 -14.25
CA ALA A 131 0.56 10.79 -15.01
C ALA A 131 -0.44 11.87 -15.48
N VAL A 132 -0.70 12.90 -14.66
CA VAL A 132 -1.53 14.04 -15.04
C VAL A 132 -0.87 14.88 -16.15
N ILE A 133 0.42 15.21 -15.99
CA ILE A 133 1.17 15.93 -17.04
C ILE A 133 1.12 15.17 -18.36
N GLN A 134 1.34 13.86 -18.34
CA GLN A 134 1.31 13.05 -19.54
C GLN A 134 -0.05 13.07 -20.23
N ARG A 135 -1.14 13.02 -19.44
CA ARG A 135 -2.50 13.15 -19.97
C ARG A 135 -2.73 14.52 -20.62
N ILE A 136 -2.25 15.60 -20.00
CA ILE A 136 -2.35 16.95 -20.53
C ILE A 136 -1.56 17.09 -21.84
N VAL A 137 -0.32 16.59 -21.90
CA VAL A 137 0.52 16.65 -23.10
C VAL A 137 -0.11 15.89 -24.26
N ILE A 138 -0.65 14.69 -24.03
CA ILE A 138 -1.32 13.90 -25.07
C ILE A 138 -2.55 14.62 -25.64
N LEU A 139 -3.30 15.33 -24.79
CA LEU A 139 -4.57 15.97 -25.15
C LEU A 139 -4.39 17.33 -25.82
N TYR A 140 -3.44 18.14 -25.37
CA TYR A 140 -3.27 19.53 -25.82
C TYR A 140 -2.06 19.75 -26.74
N LEU A 141 -1.08 18.84 -26.76
CA LEU A 141 0.16 18.99 -27.54
C LEU A 141 0.45 17.70 -28.33
N PRO A 142 -0.37 17.35 -29.34
CA PRO A 142 -0.18 16.13 -30.13
C PRO A 142 1.18 16.05 -30.83
N SER A 143 1.81 17.18 -31.15
CA SER A 143 3.14 17.26 -31.75
C SER A 143 4.30 16.87 -30.80
N TYR A 144 4.08 16.87 -29.48
CA TYR A 144 5.09 16.51 -28.47
C TYR A 144 4.88 15.10 -27.87
N LYS A 145 3.93 14.33 -28.40
CA LYS A 145 3.66 12.94 -27.99
C LYS A 145 4.93 12.09 -27.91
N CYS A 146 5.87 12.28 -28.85
CA CYS A 146 7.12 11.54 -28.92
C CYS A 146 8.05 11.75 -27.70
N PHE A 147 8.07 12.96 -27.13
CA PHE A 147 8.96 13.29 -26.01
C PHE A 147 8.54 12.63 -24.68
N VAL A 148 7.24 12.35 -24.54
CA VAL A 148 6.64 11.78 -23.33
C VAL A 148 6.56 10.25 -23.36
N MET A 149 6.58 9.65 -24.54
CA MET A 149 6.42 8.20 -24.72
C MET A 149 7.70 7.44 -25.01
N GLY A 150 8.82 8.16 -25.15
CA GLY A 150 10.05 7.59 -25.70
C GLY A 150 9.90 7.40 -27.20
N PHE A 151 11.00 7.58 -27.92
CA PHE A 151 11.05 7.31 -29.35
C PHE A 151 10.66 5.85 -29.61
N VAL A 152 9.45 5.64 -30.13
CA VAL A 152 9.09 4.40 -30.80
C VAL A 152 9.70 4.49 -32.19
N GLN A 153 10.78 3.74 -32.41
CA GLN A 153 11.28 3.43 -33.74
C GLN A 153 10.49 2.24 -34.29
#